data_AF-A0A2N3CQ12-F1
#
_entry.id   AF-A0A2N3CQ12-F1
#
_cell.length_a   1.000
_cell.length_b   1.000
_cell.length_c   1.000
_cell.angle_alpha   90.00
_cell.angle_beta   90.00
_cell.angle_gamma   90.00
#
_symmetry.space_group_name_H-M   'P 1'
#
loop_
_entity.id
_entity.type
_entity.pdbx_description
1 polymer ?
#
loop_
_entity_poly.entity_id
_entity_poly.type
_entity_poly.pdbx_seq_one_letter_code
_entity_poly.pdbx_strand_id
1 'polypeptide(L)'
;MPDDKKPAAGDPDFDAALSAWETGAGNTPDPAPHPALARVKAQFAAHPAVCDLTRVLDAAQNDVGDPVPVTVRLQPGLLALLMHIEGLDAEQAKRAPLSQERVLSGLISNHLENLLHTLVTDPTHHPHFAKTWNVLCAQAGAAALSVPDGMPSAGPESDEESVF
;
A
#
# COMPACT_ATOMS: atom_id res chain seq x y z
N MET A 1 9.28 16.69 -30.50
CA MET A 1 9.93 16.06 -29.33
C MET A 1 10.46 17.18 -28.47
N PRO A 2 10.08 17.33 -27.20
CA PRO A 2 10.72 18.28 -26.30
C PRO A 2 12.11 17.74 -25.94
N ASP A 3 13.12 18.59 -26.04
CA ASP A 3 14.51 18.27 -25.76
C ASP A 3 14.73 17.85 -24.31
N ASP A 4 15.17 16.60 -24.09
CA ASP A 4 15.81 16.12 -22.86
C ASP A 4 17.20 16.75 -22.70
N LYS A 5 17.24 18.07 -22.54
CA LYS A 5 18.48 18.78 -22.23
C LYS A 5 18.68 18.73 -20.71
N LYS A 6 19.62 17.88 -20.28
CA LYS A 6 20.16 17.91 -18.93
C LYS A 6 20.60 19.35 -18.62
N PRO A 7 20.13 19.98 -17.51
CA PRO A 7 20.43 21.38 -17.24
C PRO A 7 21.95 21.58 -17.20
N ALA A 8 22.42 22.57 -17.94
CA ALA A 8 23.83 22.92 -17.99
C ALA A 8 24.21 23.67 -16.69
N ALA A 9 25.42 23.44 -16.19
CA ALA A 9 25.94 24.26 -15.09
C ALA A 9 25.96 25.75 -15.51
N GLY A 10 25.31 26.61 -14.72
CA GLY A 10 25.06 28.01 -15.05
C GLY A 10 23.65 28.33 -15.56
N ASP A 11 22.72 27.37 -15.52
CA ASP A 11 21.29 27.63 -15.66
C ASP A 11 20.76 28.28 -14.37
N PRO A 12 20.29 29.55 -14.42
CA PRO A 12 19.86 30.28 -13.24
C PRO A 12 18.70 29.60 -12.49
N ASP A 13 17.86 28.82 -13.17
CA ASP A 13 16.76 28.09 -12.52
C ASP A 13 17.26 26.84 -11.76
N PHE A 14 18.32 26.19 -12.26
CA PHE A 14 18.97 25.08 -11.56
C PHE A 14 19.76 25.57 -10.35
N ASP A 15 20.49 26.68 -10.50
CA ASP A 15 21.26 27.29 -9.41
C ASP A 15 20.32 27.85 -8.32
N ALA A 16 19.16 28.40 -8.70
CA ALA A 16 18.13 28.81 -7.75
C ALA A 16 17.48 27.61 -7.03
N ALA A 17 17.20 26.52 -7.73
CA ALA A 17 16.66 25.30 -7.13
C ALA A 17 17.67 24.62 -6.19
N LEU A 18 18.95 24.57 -6.58
CA LEU A 18 20.03 24.05 -5.74
C LEU A 18 20.23 24.91 -4.50
N SER A 19 20.25 26.23 -4.65
CA SER A 19 20.36 27.16 -3.52
C SER A 19 19.14 27.08 -2.59
N ALA A 20 17.93 26.92 -3.13
CA ALA A 20 16.71 26.70 -2.34
C ALA A 20 16.75 25.38 -1.56
N TRP A 21 17.33 24.32 -2.14
CA TRP A 21 17.53 23.05 -1.45
C TRP A 21 18.61 23.16 -0.36
N GLU A 22 19.77 23.76 -0.66
CA GLU A 22 20.89 23.95 0.28
C GLU A 22 20.53 24.86 1.46
N THR A 23 19.70 25.87 1.24
CA THR A 23 19.23 26.80 2.28
C THR A 23 18.00 26.29 3.02
N GLY A 24 17.45 25.13 2.63
CA GLY A 24 16.24 24.58 3.22
C GLY A 24 14.98 25.41 2.92
N ALA A 25 14.98 26.23 1.87
CA ALA A 25 13.85 27.05 1.45
C ALA A 25 12.63 26.26 0.93
N GLY A 26 12.72 24.92 0.89
CA GLY A 26 11.60 23.99 0.68
C GLY A 26 11.10 23.31 1.97
N ASN A 27 11.75 23.55 3.11
CA ASN A 27 11.36 23.00 4.41
C ASN A 27 10.19 23.81 4.97
N THR A 28 9.07 23.73 4.27
CA THR A 28 7.82 24.32 4.70
C THR A 28 7.47 23.59 5.99
N PRO A 29 7.30 24.29 7.13
CA PRO A 29 6.90 23.63 8.36
C PRO A 29 5.66 22.80 8.09
N ASP A 30 5.66 21.54 8.53
CA ASP A 30 4.46 20.72 8.46
C ASP A 30 3.29 21.54 9.03
N PRO A 31 2.13 21.55 8.35
CA PRO A 31 0.97 22.27 8.87
C PRO A 31 0.74 21.82 10.30
N ALA A 32 0.49 22.78 11.19
CA ALA A 32 0.31 22.50 12.61
C ALA A 32 -0.72 21.37 12.76
N PRO A 33 -0.40 20.29 13.52
CA PRO A 33 -1.27 19.13 13.59
C PRO A 33 -2.65 19.56 14.07
N HIS A 34 -3.69 19.12 13.35
CA HIS A 34 -5.07 19.49 13.65
C HIS A 34 -5.36 19.22 15.14
N PRO A 35 -5.97 20.17 15.89
CA PRO A 35 -6.09 20.07 17.35
C PRO A 35 -6.88 18.82 17.79
N ALA A 36 -7.79 18.33 16.95
CA ALA A 36 -8.55 17.11 17.20
C ALA A 36 -7.81 15.81 16.87
N LEU A 37 -6.69 15.84 16.14
CA LEU A 37 -6.01 14.64 15.61
C LEU A 37 -5.62 13.66 16.72
N ALA A 38 -5.02 14.16 17.80
CA ALA A 38 -4.62 13.32 18.94
C ALA A 38 -5.84 12.63 19.58
N ARG A 39 -6.96 13.34 19.71
CA ARG A 39 -8.22 12.78 20.24
C ARG A 39 -8.81 11.72 19.32
N VAL A 40 -8.86 11.98 18.02
CA VAL A 40 -9.38 11.03 17.02
C VAL A 40 -8.51 9.77 17.00
N LYS A 41 -7.18 9.90 16.99
CA LYS A 41 -6.25 8.77 17.08
C LYS A 41 -6.46 7.93 18.34
N ALA A 42 -6.62 8.57 19.50
CA ALA A 42 -6.88 7.87 20.75
C ALA A 42 -8.21 7.10 20.73
N GLN A 43 -9.27 7.72 20.19
CA GLN A 43 -10.58 7.07 20.06
C GLN A 43 -10.55 5.92 19.05
N PHE A 44 -9.84 6.09 17.94
CA PHE A 44 -9.67 5.06 16.92
C PHE A 44 -8.88 3.86 17.46
N ALA A 45 -7.78 4.10 18.17
CA ALA A 45 -6.99 3.04 18.81
C ALA A 45 -7.79 2.26 19.88
N ALA A 46 -8.72 2.93 20.57
CA ALA A 46 -9.61 2.31 21.55
C ALA A 46 -10.85 1.64 20.93
N HIS A 47 -11.05 1.72 19.61
CA HIS A 47 -12.20 1.12 18.96
C HIS A 47 -12.10 -0.42 19.02
N PRO A 48 -13.16 -1.16 19.40
CA PRO A 48 -13.09 -2.61 19.59
C PRO A 48 -12.53 -3.38 18.39
N ALA A 49 -12.97 -3.04 17.17
CA ALA A 49 -12.48 -3.68 15.95
C ALA A 49 -10.98 -3.41 15.69
N VAL A 50 -10.46 -2.25 16.12
CA VAL A 50 -9.04 -1.91 16.00
C VAL A 50 -8.23 -2.67 17.05
N CYS A 51 -8.72 -2.76 18.29
CA CYS A 51 -8.09 -3.59 19.32
C CYS A 51 -8.05 -5.09 18.93
N ASP A 52 -9.13 -5.60 18.33
CA ASP A 52 -9.19 -6.98 17.83
C ASP A 52 -8.23 -7.19 16.66
N LEU A 53 -8.15 -6.23 15.71
CA LEU A 53 -7.15 -6.25 14.65
C LEU A 53 -5.74 -6.32 15.23
N THR A 54 -5.39 -5.45 16.18
CA THR A 54 -4.05 -5.44 16.80
C THR A 54 -3.71 -6.81 17.40
N ARG A 55 -4.66 -7.45 18.11
CA ARG A 55 -4.44 -8.78 18.69
C ARG A 55 -4.15 -9.85 17.62
N VAL A 56 -4.87 -9.81 16.50
CA VAL A 56 -4.67 -10.76 15.40
C VAL A 56 -3.35 -10.47 14.67
N LEU A 57 -3.01 -9.21 14.46
CA LEU A 57 -1.73 -8.81 13.86
C LEU A 57 -0.54 -9.25 14.73
N ASP A 58 -0.61 -9.02 16.04
CA ASP A 58 0.42 -9.46 16.98
C ASP A 58 0.60 -11.00 16.92
N ALA A 59 -0.51 -11.74 16.87
CA ALA A 59 -0.45 -13.20 16.75
C ALA A 59 0.19 -13.64 15.42
N ALA A 60 -0.16 -12.99 14.31
CA ALA A 60 0.38 -13.30 12.98
C ALA A 60 1.87 -12.94 12.85
N GLN A 61 2.30 -11.80 13.41
CA GLN A 61 3.71 -11.36 13.35
C GLN A 61 4.64 -12.22 14.22
N ASN A 62 4.11 -12.86 15.26
CA ASN A 62 4.85 -13.73 16.15
C ASN A 62 4.61 -15.23 15.83
N ASP A 63 3.96 -15.54 14.71
CA ASP A 63 3.79 -16.92 14.27
C ASP A 63 5.15 -17.49 13.83
N VAL A 64 5.53 -18.59 14.46
CA VAL A 64 6.76 -19.35 14.18
C VAL A 64 6.46 -20.74 13.63
N GLY A 65 5.19 -20.99 13.29
CA GLY A 65 4.75 -22.23 12.68
C GLY A 65 5.34 -22.44 11.29
N ASP A 66 5.50 -23.70 10.91
CA ASP A 66 5.94 -24.05 9.57
C ASP A 66 4.86 -23.66 8.53
N PRO A 67 5.26 -23.18 7.34
CA PRO A 67 4.32 -22.93 6.25
C PRO A 67 3.50 -24.17 5.91
N VAL A 68 2.17 -24.00 5.82
CA VAL A 68 1.25 -25.07 5.46
C VAL A 68 1.05 -25.09 3.94
N PRO A 69 1.09 -26.27 3.28
CA PRO A 69 0.83 -26.35 1.84
C PRO A 69 -0.64 -26.03 1.53
N VAL A 70 -0.86 -25.14 0.57
CA VAL A 70 -2.19 -24.74 0.09
C VAL A 70 -2.27 -24.94 -1.42
N THR A 71 -3.40 -25.44 -1.91
CA THR A 71 -3.67 -25.55 -3.36
C THR A 71 -4.38 -24.31 -3.87
N VAL A 72 -3.82 -23.67 -4.90
CA VAL A 72 -4.42 -22.51 -5.58
C VAL A 72 -4.74 -22.86 -7.03
N ARG A 73 -5.88 -22.35 -7.53
CA ARG A 73 -6.23 -22.46 -8.95
C ARG A 73 -5.73 -21.22 -9.69
N LEU A 74 -4.99 -21.42 -10.77
CA LEU A 74 -4.39 -20.34 -11.56
C LEU A 74 -4.70 -20.54 -13.04
N GLN A 75 -4.77 -19.42 -13.77
CA GLN A 75 -4.91 -19.45 -15.22
C GLN A 75 -3.58 -19.90 -15.83
N PRO A 76 -3.55 -20.93 -16.71
CA PRO A 76 -2.31 -21.46 -17.28
C PRO A 76 -1.46 -20.41 -17.99
N GLY A 77 -2.08 -19.46 -18.68
CA GLY A 77 -1.38 -18.36 -19.36
C GLY A 77 -0.67 -17.40 -18.39
N LEU A 78 -1.27 -17.10 -17.23
CA LEU A 78 -0.63 -16.28 -16.21
C LEU A 78 0.56 -17.00 -15.58
N LEU A 79 0.41 -18.31 -15.32
CA LEU A 79 1.51 -19.13 -14.82
C LEU A 79 2.68 -19.18 -15.80
N ALA A 80 2.39 -19.34 -17.10
CA ALA A 80 3.42 -19.31 -18.14
C ALA A 80 4.14 -17.96 -18.21
N LEU A 81 3.41 -16.84 -18.12
CA LEU A 81 3.99 -15.50 -18.07
C LEU A 81 4.91 -15.31 -16.87
N LEU A 82 4.46 -15.71 -15.68
CA LEU A 82 5.28 -15.62 -14.46
C LEU A 82 6.57 -16.43 -14.58
N MET A 83 6.49 -17.65 -15.11
CA MET A 83 7.68 -18.49 -15.32
C MET A 83 8.62 -17.94 -16.40
N HIS A 84 8.08 -17.24 -17.40
CA HIS A 84 8.90 -16.55 -18.39
C HIS A 84 9.70 -15.40 -17.75
N ILE A 85 9.04 -14.55 -16.94
CA ILE A 85 9.69 -13.45 -16.22
C ILE A 85 10.76 -13.97 -15.27
N GLU A 86 10.46 -15.00 -14.48
CA GLU A 86 11.44 -15.64 -13.60
C GLU A 86 12.64 -16.19 -14.37
N GLY A 87 12.44 -16.69 -15.60
CA GLY A 87 13.54 -17.10 -16.48
C GLY A 87 14.47 -15.94 -16.83
N LEU A 88 13.92 -14.78 -17.18
CA LEU A 88 14.69 -13.56 -17.49
C LEU A 88 15.48 -13.09 -16.26
N ASP A 89 14.83 -13.03 -15.10
CA ASP A 89 15.45 -12.60 -13.84
C ASP A 89 16.56 -13.55 -13.40
N ALA A 90 16.33 -14.86 -13.55
CA ALA A 90 17.32 -15.89 -13.22
C ALA A 90 18.55 -15.81 -14.12
N GLU A 91 18.36 -15.60 -15.43
CA GLU A 91 19.45 -15.42 -16.38
C GLU A 91 20.28 -14.18 -16.04
N GLN A 92 19.62 -13.04 -15.79
CA GLN A 92 20.29 -11.80 -15.39
C GLN A 92 21.09 -11.98 -14.09
N ALA A 93 20.54 -12.71 -13.13
CA ALA A 93 21.19 -13.02 -11.85
C ALA A 93 22.18 -14.21 -11.93
N LYS A 94 22.40 -14.81 -13.11
CA LYS A 94 23.27 -15.98 -13.32
C LYS A 94 22.96 -17.16 -12.39
N ARG A 95 21.67 -17.40 -12.16
CA ARG A 95 21.15 -18.51 -11.33
C ARG A 95 20.21 -19.39 -12.15
N ALA A 96 19.93 -20.59 -11.65
CA ALA A 96 18.85 -21.40 -12.19
C ALA A 96 17.49 -20.76 -11.85
N PRO A 97 16.47 -20.89 -12.73
CA PRO A 97 15.11 -20.50 -12.42
C PRO A 97 14.57 -21.25 -11.20
N LEU A 98 13.75 -20.58 -10.41
CA LEU A 98 13.01 -21.16 -9.31
C LEU A 98 11.89 -22.09 -9.81
N SER A 99 11.42 -22.99 -8.96
CA SER A 99 10.23 -23.79 -9.27
C SER A 99 8.96 -22.94 -9.22
N GLN A 100 7.90 -23.40 -9.89
CA GLN A 100 6.60 -22.73 -9.88
C GLN A 100 6.09 -22.49 -8.45
N GLU A 101 6.22 -23.47 -7.57
CA GLU A 101 5.78 -23.34 -6.18
C GLU A 101 6.56 -22.25 -5.45
N ARG A 102 7.88 -22.13 -5.71
CA ARG A 102 8.72 -21.12 -5.06
C ARG A 102 8.43 -19.71 -5.55
N VAL A 103 8.20 -19.54 -6.86
CA VAL A 103 7.82 -18.25 -7.42
C VAL A 103 6.48 -17.79 -6.83
N LEU A 104 5.48 -18.68 -6.83
CA LEU A 104 4.15 -18.37 -6.31
C LEU A 104 4.17 -18.11 -4.80
N SER A 105 4.90 -18.95 -4.04
CA SER A 105 5.03 -18.76 -2.59
C SER A 105 5.68 -17.42 -2.28
N GLY A 106 6.76 -17.05 -2.96
CA GLY A 106 7.42 -15.76 -2.75
C GLY A 106 6.51 -14.58 -3.08
N LEU A 107 5.77 -14.63 -4.19
CA LEU A 107 4.82 -13.58 -4.56
C LEU A 107 3.70 -13.42 -3.52
N ILE A 108 3.12 -14.53 -3.06
CA ILE A 108 2.05 -14.52 -2.07
C ILE A 108 2.59 -14.03 -0.73
N SER A 109 3.75 -14.53 -0.28
CA SER A 109 4.39 -14.08 0.96
C SER A 109 4.67 -12.58 0.95
N ASN A 110 5.30 -12.06 -0.11
CA ASN A 110 5.57 -10.62 -0.23
C ASN A 110 4.28 -9.79 -0.21
N HIS A 111 3.22 -10.28 -0.87
CA HIS A 111 1.93 -9.59 -0.86
C HIS A 111 1.30 -9.58 0.54
N LEU A 112 1.31 -10.72 1.24
CA LEU A 112 0.77 -10.83 2.60
C LEU A 112 1.57 -10.00 3.60
N GLU A 113 2.91 -9.99 3.51
CA GLU A 113 3.78 -9.15 4.33
C GLU A 113 3.50 -7.66 4.12
N ASN A 114 3.34 -7.23 2.86
CA ASN A 114 2.97 -5.85 2.55
C ASN A 114 1.59 -5.49 3.13
N LEU A 115 0.60 -6.38 3.01
CA LEU A 115 -0.72 -6.18 3.60
C LEU A 115 -0.65 -6.05 5.13
N LEU A 116 0.11 -6.93 5.80
CA LEU A 116 0.31 -6.87 7.25
C LEU A 116 1.00 -5.56 7.64
N HIS A 117 2.05 -5.16 6.91
CA HIS A 117 2.75 -3.90 7.16
C HIS A 117 1.82 -2.69 7.02
N THR A 118 0.98 -2.64 5.98
CA THR A 118 -0.03 -1.58 5.80
C THR A 118 -1.02 -1.55 6.95
N LEU A 119 -1.55 -2.70 7.38
CA LEU A 119 -2.50 -2.76 8.50
C LEU A 119 -1.89 -2.31 9.83
N VAL A 120 -0.59 -2.54 10.05
CA VAL A 120 0.13 -2.09 11.24
C VAL A 120 0.42 -0.59 11.21
N THR A 121 0.86 -0.08 10.06
CA THR A 121 1.33 1.31 9.92
C THR A 121 0.18 2.31 9.71
N ASP A 122 -0.80 1.94 8.90
CA ASP A 122 -1.98 2.75 8.64
C ASP A 122 -3.21 1.87 8.30
N PRO A 123 -3.92 1.37 9.32
CA PRO A 123 -5.11 0.55 9.12
C PRO A 123 -6.23 1.29 8.38
N THR A 124 -6.21 2.64 8.31
CA THR A 124 -7.24 3.42 7.61
C THR A 124 -7.22 3.22 6.09
N HIS A 125 -6.15 2.64 5.54
CA HIS A 125 -6.11 2.20 4.13
C HIS A 125 -7.13 1.08 3.84
N HIS A 126 -7.54 0.32 4.84
CA HIS A 126 -8.54 -0.72 4.66
C HIS A 126 -9.96 -0.13 4.78
N PRO A 127 -10.89 -0.42 3.85
CA PRO A 127 -12.17 0.30 3.74
C PRO A 127 -13.05 0.23 4.99
N HIS A 128 -12.95 -0.86 5.76
CA HIS A 128 -13.66 -1.01 7.03
C HIS A 128 -13.19 0.02 8.08
N PHE A 129 -11.88 0.23 8.17
CA PHE A 129 -11.28 1.12 9.14
C PHE A 129 -11.30 2.59 8.67
N ALA A 130 -11.23 2.84 7.36
CA ALA A 130 -11.51 4.14 6.76
C ALA A 130 -12.86 4.71 7.22
N LYS A 131 -13.93 3.90 7.11
CA LYS A 131 -15.28 4.29 7.55
C LYS A 131 -15.32 4.62 9.04
N THR A 132 -14.67 3.79 9.86
CA THR A 132 -14.60 3.99 11.32
C THR A 132 -13.86 5.29 11.66
N TRP A 133 -12.73 5.54 11.01
CA TRP A 133 -11.96 6.77 11.14
C TRP A 133 -12.78 8.00 10.75
N ASN A 134 -13.45 7.95 9.59
CA ASN A 134 -14.25 9.06 9.06
C ASN A 134 -15.43 9.43 9.98
N VAL A 135 -16.05 8.45 10.62
CA VAL A 135 -17.09 8.69 11.64
C VAL A 135 -16.51 9.44 12.85
N LEU A 136 -15.33 9.06 13.34
CA LEU A 136 -14.67 9.74 14.45
C LEU A 136 -14.23 11.16 14.08
N CYS A 137 -13.72 11.36 12.86
CA CYS A 137 -13.41 12.68 12.32
C CYS A 137 -14.65 13.58 12.29
N ALA A 138 -15.79 13.08 11.82
CA ALA A 138 -17.04 13.83 11.79
C ALA A 138 -17.52 14.21 13.21
N GLN A 139 -17.48 13.28 14.15
CA GLN A 139 -17.86 13.53 15.56
C GLN A 139 -16.96 14.55 16.25
N ALA A 140 -15.69 14.61 15.86
CA ALA A 140 -14.72 15.58 16.36
C ALA A 140 -14.75 16.94 15.63
N GLY A 141 -15.64 17.13 14.65
CA GLY A 141 -15.68 18.33 13.81
C GLY A 141 -14.45 18.50 12.92
N ALA A 142 -13.75 17.41 12.63
CA ALA A 142 -12.45 17.37 11.98
C ALA A 142 -12.52 16.72 10.58
N ALA A 143 -13.46 17.15 9.74
CA ALA A 143 -13.69 16.58 8.41
C ALA A 143 -12.45 16.67 7.49
N ALA A 144 -11.56 17.64 7.73
CA ALA A 144 -10.28 17.76 7.02
C ALA A 144 -9.31 16.60 7.27
N LEU A 145 -9.55 15.76 8.29
CA LEU A 145 -8.77 14.57 8.60
C LEU A 145 -9.33 13.28 7.99
N SER A 146 -10.50 13.34 7.33
CA SER A 146 -11.13 12.16 6.74
C SER A 146 -10.28 11.61 5.59
N VAL A 147 -10.28 10.28 5.46
CA VAL A 147 -9.60 9.57 4.38
C VAL A 147 -10.61 9.15 3.31
N PRO A 148 -10.19 8.93 2.05
CA PRO A 148 -11.07 8.36 1.05
C PRO A 148 -11.62 7.01 1.52
N ASP A 149 -12.94 6.82 1.46
CA ASP A 149 -13.56 5.51 1.61
C ASP A 149 -13.22 4.72 0.34
N GLY A 150 -12.03 4.13 0.29
CA GLY A 150 -11.54 3.37 -0.86
C GLY A 150 -12.44 2.19 -1.18
N MET A 151 -13.49 2.40 -1.97
CA MET A 151 -14.04 1.36 -2.83
C MET A 151 -13.35 1.53 -4.18
N PRO A 152 -12.64 0.53 -4.73
CA PRO A 152 -12.64 0.45 -6.19
C PRO A 152 -14.11 0.45 -6.59
N SER A 153 -14.51 1.39 -7.44
CA SER A 153 -15.79 1.30 -8.14
C SER A 153 -15.85 -0.13 -8.65
N ALA A 154 -16.87 -0.89 -8.25
CA ALA A 154 -17.23 -2.06 -9.02
C ALA A 154 -17.31 -1.55 -10.46
N GLY A 155 -16.50 -2.13 -11.35
CA GLY A 155 -16.72 -1.97 -12.78
C GLY A 155 -18.19 -2.28 -13.06
N PRO A 156 -18.76 -1.71 -14.12
CA PRO A 156 -20.21 -1.69 -14.33
C PRO A 156 -20.78 -3.06 -14.03
N GLU A 157 -21.72 -3.08 -13.07
CA GLU A 157 -22.59 -4.23 -12.82
C GLU A 157 -23.10 -4.66 -14.19
N SER A 158 -22.69 -5.85 -14.61
CA SER A 158 -23.30 -6.49 -15.76
C SER A 158 -24.67 -6.91 -15.26
N ASP A 159 -25.61 -5.97 -15.30
CA ASP A 159 -27.02 -6.22 -15.11
C ASP A 159 -27.43 -7.34 -16.07
N GLU A 160 -27.91 -8.42 -15.45
CA GLU A 160 -29.00 -9.28 -15.89
C GLU A 160 -28.82 -9.87 -17.31
N GLU A 161 -28.46 -11.14 -17.44
CA GLU A 161 -29.43 -12.23 -17.19
C GLU A 161 -30.86 -11.84 -17.63
N SER A 162 -31.03 -11.58 -18.93
CA SER A 162 -32.34 -11.67 -19.56
C SER A 162 -32.48 -13.06 -20.18
N VAL A 163 -33.23 -13.88 -19.46
CA VAL A 163 -33.83 -15.15 -19.86
C VAL A 163 -34.62 -14.97 -21.16
N PHE A 164 -34.35 -15.79 -22.18
CA PHE A 164 -35.28 -16.71 -22.85
C PHE A 164 -34.55 -17.60 -23.86
#